data_AF-A0A2S7R126-F1
#
_entry.id   AF-A0A2S7R126-F1
#
_cell.length_a   1.000
_cell.length_b   1.000
_cell.length_c   1.000
_cell.angle_alpha   90.00
_cell.angle_beta   90.00
_cell.angle_gamma   90.00
#
_symmetry.space_group_name_H-M   'P 1'
#
loop_
_entity.id
_entity.type
_entity.pdbx_description
1 polymer ?
#
loop_
_entity_poly.entity_id
_entity_poly.type
_entity_poly.pdbx_seq_one_letter_code
_entity_poly.pdbx_strand_id
1 'polypeptide(L)'
;MPLRDLPPDAKYEKGKYDEDRQPPPPPDTESAALKNNEPATYLGTTKRLPEFNLINKVVCVSGAGRGLGLVQAEALLEAGATVYALDRLETPSPDFDRIAERAKNELGTSLSYHRIDVRDVESLNSIVEDIAKKEGRMDGLIAAAGIQQETPALEYSAKDVDLMMSVNVTGVFMTAQAVAKQMVKFGNGGSIVLIASMSGTIANRGLICPAYNASKSAVLQLARNLASEWGEHNIRVNTISPGYIVTAMVEELFKKFPERRTEWPKQNMLNRLSLPEEYRGAAVFLVSDASSFMTDLWQAPIFAWMEDMPHGKEVI
;
A
#
# COMPACT_ATOMS: atom_id res chain seq x y z
N MET A 1 28.95 19.19 -2.00
CA MET A 1 28.25 19.52 -3.26
C MET A 1 27.24 20.60 -2.91
N PRO A 2 27.34 21.82 -3.45
CA PRO A 2 26.47 22.91 -3.02
C PRO A 2 25.06 22.70 -3.56
N LEU A 3 24.07 23.11 -2.75
CA LEU A 3 22.65 23.16 -3.07
C LEU A 3 22.45 23.78 -4.46
N ARG A 4 21.82 23.03 -5.37
CA ARG A 4 21.47 23.51 -6.70
C ARG A 4 20.41 24.61 -6.57
N ASP A 5 20.72 25.76 -7.15
CA ASP A 5 19.81 26.87 -7.39
C ASP A 5 18.57 26.40 -8.15
N LEU A 6 17.39 26.58 -7.54
CA LEU A 6 16.12 26.52 -8.24
C LEU A 6 16.00 27.78 -9.13
N PRO A 7 15.42 27.67 -10.35
CA PRO A 7 15.21 28.84 -11.20
C PRO A 7 14.32 29.90 -10.51
N PRO A 8 14.57 31.20 -10.69
CA PRO A 8 13.86 32.28 -9.97
C PRO A 8 12.34 32.38 -10.24
N ASP A 9 11.81 31.66 -11.23
CA ASP A 9 10.47 31.92 -11.77
C ASP A 9 9.49 30.72 -11.69
N ALA A 10 9.83 29.64 -10.97
CA ALA A 10 8.87 28.59 -10.66
C ALA A 10 7.93 29.05 -9.53
N LYS A 11 6.89 29.82 -9.86
CA LYS A 11 5.80 30.13 -8.93
C LYS A 11 5.10 28.82 -8.57
N TYR A 12 5.44 28.27 -7.41
CA TYR A 12 4.58 27.33 -6.71
C TYR A 12 3.31 28.13 -6.35
N GLU A 13 2.22 27.94 -7.10
CA GLU A 13 0.93 28.47 -6.68
C GLU A 13 0.59 27.82 -5.34
N LYS A 14 0.58 28.64 -4.29
CA LYS A 14 0.14 28.25 -2.96
C LYS A 14 -1.26 27.66 -3.14
N GLY A 15 -1.42 26.36 -2.89
CA GLY A 15 -2.74 25.73 -2.85
C GLY A 15 -3.62 26.57 -1.93
N LYS A 16 -4.59 27.28 -2.49
CA LYS A 16 -5.56 28.03 -1.70
C LYS A 16 -6.43 26.98 -1.04
N TYR A 17 -6.36 26.87 0.28
CA TYR A 17 -7.46 26.28 1.03
C TYR A 17 -8.70 27.10 0.66
N ASP A 18 -9.60 26.48 -0.08
CA ASP A 18 -10.86 27.11 -0.46
C ASP A 18 -11.76 27.15 0.79
N GLU A 19 -11.75 28.28 1.49
CA GLU A 19 -12.57 28.51 2.69
C GLU A 19 -14.07 28.43 2.38
N ASP A 20 -14.47 28.59 1.11
CA ASP A 20 -15.86 28.53 0.64
C ASP A 20 -16.26 27.12 0.15
N ARG A 21 -15.36 26.12 0.26
CA ARG A 21 -15.65 24.75 -0.16
C ARG A 21 -16.76 24.15 0.69
N GLN A 22 -17.94 24.04 0.09
CA GLN A 22 -19.05 23.29 0.66
C GLN A 22 -18.70 21.79 0.64
N PRO A 23 -19.05 21.02 1.69
CA PRO A 23 -18.94 19.57 1.63
C PRO A 23 -19.73 19.07 0.42
N PRO A 24 -19.25 18.02 -0.31
CA PRO A 24 -20.06 17.41 -1.34
C PRO A 24 -21.42 17.04 -0.74
N PRO A 25 -22.53 17.21 -1.49
CA PRO A 25 -23.84 16.84 -0.99
C PRO A 25 -23.80 15.39 -0.51
N PRO A 26 -24.55 15.05 0.55
CA PRO A 26 -24.64 13.66 1.00
C PRO A 26 -25.07 12.78 -0.18
N PRO A 27 -24.63 11.51 -0.23
CA PRO A 27 -25.03 10.59 -1.29
C PRO A 27 -26.56 10.60 -1.46
N ASP A 28 -27.03 10.64 -2.71
CA ASP A 28 -28.45 10.78 -3.09
C ASP A 28 -29.41 9.72 -2.48
N THR A 29 -28.85 8.69 -1.83
CA THR A 29 -29.57 7.67 -1.07
C THR A 29 -30.40 8.22 0.10
N GLU A 30 -30.06 9.39 0.64
CA GLU A 30 -30.87 10.04 1.69
C GLU A 30 -32.23 10.53 1.16
N SER A 31 -32.37 10.80 -0.14
CA SER A 31 -33.58 11.41 -0.69
C SER A 31 -34.76 10.43 -0.89
N ALA A 32 -34.49 9.12 -0.98
CA ALA A 32 -35.52 8.09 -1.22
C ALA A 32 -35.88 7.32 0.06
N ALA A 33 -34.90 7.00 0.90
CA ALA A 33 -35.09 6.19 2.11
C ALA A 33 -35.79 6.97 3.24
N LEU A 34 -35.39 8.23 3.44
CA LEU A 34 -35.93 9.06 4.52
C LEU A 34 -37.37 9.53 4.25
N LYS A 35 -37.81 9.57 2.99
CA LYS A 35 -39.19 9.97 2.65
C LYS A 35 -40.24 8.93 3.05
N ASN A 36 -39.86 7.66 3.15
CA ASN A 36 -40.79 6.55 3.35
C ASN A 36 -40.68 5.87 4.73
N ASN A 37 -39.80 6.33 5.61
CA ASN A 37 -39.62 5.79 6.98
C ASN A 37 -39.35 4.28 7.05
N GLU A 38 -38.91 3.68 5.93
CA GLU A 38 -38.44 2.29 5.88
C GLU A 38 -36.91 2.31 5.93
N PRO A 39 -36.26 1.44 6.72
CA PRO A 39 -34.83 1.26 6.61
C PRO A 39 -34.55 0.83 5.17
N ALA A 40 -33.78 1.64 4.42
CA ALA A 40 -33.29 1.22 3.12
C ALA A 40 -32.28 0.09 3.34
N THR A 41 -32.78 -1.12 3.49
CA THR A 41 -31.98 -2.31 3.33
C THR A 41 -31.34 -2.18 1.95
N TYR A 42 -30.02 -2.29 1.87
CA TYR A 42 -29.33 -2.44 0.60
C TYR A 42 -29.74 -3.80 0.04
N LEU A 43 -30.89 -3.85 -0.65
CA LEU A 43 -31.44 -5.08 -1.22
C LEU A 43 -30.54 -5.63 -2.34
N GLY A 44 -29.54 -4.84 -2.76
CA GLY A 44 -28.35 -5.29 -3.47
C GLY A 44 -28.60 -5.92 -4.84
N THR A 45 -27.52 -6.22 -5.54
CA THR A 45 -27.57 -6.86 -6.87
C THR A 45 -27.76 -8.37 -6.75
N THR A 46 -28.22 -9.04 -7.81
CA THR A 46 -28.26 -10.51 -7.88
C THR A 46 -26.88 -11.17 -8.10
N LYS A 47 -25.81 -10.35 -8.15
CA LYS A 47 -24.41 -10.79 -8.25
C LYS A 47 -23.67 -10.51 -6.93
N ARG A 48 -22.53 -11.19 -6.74
CA ARG A 48 -21.63 -11.02 -5.57
C ARG A 48 -21.26 -9.54 -5.37
N LEU A 49 -20.91 -9.18 -4.13
CA LEU A 49 -20.45 -7.86 -3.64
C LEU A 49 -19.84 -6.96 -4.75
N PRO A 50 -20.66 -6.18 -5.49
CA PRO A 50 -20.22 -5.41 -6.66
C PRO A 50 -19.20 -4.32 -6.34
N GLU A 51 -19.18 -3.85 -5.10
CA GLU A 51 -18.26 -2.84 -4.58
C GLU A 51 -16.79 -3.30 -4.55
N PHE A 52 -16.53 -4.61 -4.61
CA PHE A 52 -15.18 -5.18 -4.73
C PHE A 52 -14.70 -5.34 -6.18
N ASN A 53 -15.55 -5.03 -7.16
CA ASN A 53 -15.25 -5.22 -8.56
C ASN A 53 -14.26 -4.14 -9.07
N LEU A 54 -13.19 -4.57 -9.72
CA LEU A 54 -12.17 -3.71 -10.30
C LEU A 54 -12.12 -3.76 -11.83
N ILE A 55 -13.16 -4.29 -12.49
CA ILE A 55 -13.28 -4.26 -13.95
C ILE A 55 -13.06 -2.83 -14.48
N ASN A 56 -12.21 -2.72 -15.51
CA ASN A 56 -11.79 -1.47 -16.16
C ASN A 56 -10.98 -0.51 -15.27
N LYS A 57 -10.52 -0.94 -14.09
CA LYS A 57 -9.62 -0.16 -13.24
C LYS A 57 -8.16 -0.43 -13.61
N VAL A 58 -7.34 0.60 -13.58
CA VAL A 58 -5.90 0.53 -13.84
C VAL A 58 -5.14 0.78 -12.55
N VAL A 59 -4.36 -0.20 -12.12
CA VAL A 59 -3.67 -0.17 -10.82
C VAL A 59 -2.18 -0.43 -10.99
N CYS A 60 -1.36 0.46 -10.45
CA CYS A 60 0.08 0.21 -10.33
C CYS A 60 0.40 -0.53 -9.03
N VAL A 61 1.37 -1.44 -9.05
CA VAL A 61 1.90 -2.08 -7.83
C VAL A 61 3.41 -2.02 -7.86
N SER A 62 4.02 -1.26 -6.95
CA SER A 62 5.48 -1.27 -6.80
C SER A 62 5.94 -2.43 -5.92
N GLY A 63 7.11 -3.02 -6.19
CA GLY A 63 7.58 -4.22 -5.50
C GLY A 63 6.82 -5.49 -5.90
N ALA A 64 6.18 -5.49 -7.06
CA ALA A 64 5.37 -6.60 -7.58
C ALA A 64 6.16 -7.61 -8.43
N GLY A 65 7.50 -7.54 -8.45
CA GLY A 65 8.30 -8.57 -9.10
C GLY A 65 8.29 -9.89 -8.34
N ARG A 66 7.91 -9.91 -7.05
CA ARG A 66 7.84 -11.10 -6.20
C ARG A 66 7.09 -10.84 -4.88
N GLY A 67 6.86 -11.89 -4.08
CA GLY A 67 6.44 -11.77 -2.69
C GLY A 67 5.08 -11.10 -2.50
N LEU A 68 4.93 -10.29 -1.45
CA LEU A 68 3.65 -9.66 -1.09
C LEU A 68 3.06 -8.81 -2.22
N GLY A 69 3.88 -7.98 -2.88
CA GLY A 69 3.41 -7.12 -3.96
C GLY A 69 2.87 -7.92 -5.15
N LEU A 70 3.52 -9.03 -5.51
CA LEU A 70 3.04 -9.92 -6.57
C LEU A 70 1.73 -10.64 -6.19
N VAL A 71 1.61 -11.08 -4.94
CA VAL A 71 0.38 -11.72 -4.44
C VAL A 71 -0.79 -10.73 -4.41
N GLN A 72 -0.53 -9.47 -4.06
CA GLN A 72 -1.54 -8.41 -4.12
C GLN A 72 -1.90 -8.07 -5.58
N ALA A 73 -0.92 -8.04 -6.49
CA ALA A 73 -1.18 -7.87 -7.93
C ALA A 73 -2.06 -8.99 -8.48
N GLU A 74 -1.82 -10.26 -8.12
CA GLU A 74 -2.69 -11.38 -8.50
C GLU A 74 -4.13 -11.18 -8.04
N ALA A 75 -4.34 -10.76 -6.79
CA ALA A 75 -5.67 -10.51 -6.25
C ALA A 75 -6.42 -9.39 -7.00
N LEU A 76 -5.71 -8.33 -7.40
CA LEU A 76 -6.29 -7.25 -8.19
C LEU A 76 -6.70 -7.71 -9.60
N LEU A 77 -5.90 -8.58 -10.23
CA LEU A 77 -6.22 -9.20 -11.52
C LEU A 77 -7.47 -10.09 -11.42
N GLU A 78 -7.59 -10.88 -10.35
CA GLU A 78 -8.78 -11.72 -10.09
C GLU A 78 -10.04 -10.87 -9.81
N ALA A 79 -9.87 -9.67 -9.26
CA ALA A 79 -10.95 -8.71 -9.07
C ALA A 79 -11.31 -7.92 -10.35
N GLY A 80 -10.54 -8.07 -11.44
CA GLY A 80 -10.84 -7.48 -12.75
C GLY A 80 -9.98 -6.29 -13.16
N ALA A 81 -8.98 -5.89 -12.37
CA ALA A 81 -8.10 -4.77 -12.71
C ALA A 81 -7.10 -5.11 -13.83
N THR A 82 -6.70 -4.10 -14.60
CA THR A 82 -5.43 -4.10 -15.34
C THR A 82 -4.32 -3.67 -14.38
N VAL A 83 -3.26 -4.47 -14.27
CA VAL A 83 -2.19 -4.24 -13.29
C VAL A 83 -0.84 -3.99 -13.96
N TYR A 84 -0.16 -2.94 -13.51
CA TYR A 84 1.20 -2.60 -13.89
C TYR A 84 2.16 -2.81 -12.70
N ALA A 85 3.06 -3.78 -12.82
CA ALA A 85 4.06 -4.09 -11.82
C ALA A 85 5.32 -3.24 -12.04
N LEU A 86 5.69 -2.46 -11.02
CA LEU A 86 6.91 -1.64 -11.01
C LEU A 86 7.93 -2.28 -10.06
N ASP A 87 9.06 -2.77 -10.56
CA ASP A 87 10.05 -3.42 -9.70
C ASP A 87 11.47 -3.25 -10.25
N ARG A 88 12.47 -3.24 -9.37
CA ARG A 88 13.88 -3.05 -9.75
C ARG A 88 14.55 -4.34 -10.22
N LEU A 89 13.94 -5.50 -10.02
CA LEU A 89 14.52 -6.77 -10.43
C LEU A 89 14.76 -6.79 -11.95
N GLU A 90 15.87 -7.37 -12.38
CA GLU A 90 16.15 -7.58 -13.82
C GLU A 90 15.09 -8.48 -14.43
N THR A 91 14.76 -9.55 -13.70
CA THR A 91 13.73 -10.53 -14.06
C THR A 91 12.85 -10.76 -12.83
N PRO A 92 11.52 -10.68 -12.95
CA PRO A 92 10.62 -10.99 -11.85
C PRO A 92 10.72 -12.48 -11.47
N SER A 93 10.10 -12.87 -10.35
CA SER A 93 10.05 -14.28 -9.94
C SER A 93 9.31 -15.14 -10.98
N PRO A 94 9.60 -16.46 -11.07
CA PRO A 94 8.91 -17.36 -11.99
C PRO A 94 7.37 -17.37 -11.87
N ASP A 95 6.83 -17.05 -10.70
CA ASP A 95 5.38 -16.95 -10.50
C ASP A 95 4.74 -15.78 -11.26
N PHE A 96 5.52 -14.75 -11.60
CA PHE A 96 5.04 -13.60 -12.36
C PHE A 96 4.50 -14.01 -13.73
N ASP A 97 5.27 -14.80 -14.48
CA ASP A 97 4.89 -15.25 -15.83
C ASP A 97 3.64 -16.14 -15.77
N ARG A 98 3.55 -17.01 -14.75
CA ARG A 98 2.38 -17.87 -14.50
C ARG A 98 1.12 -17.03 -14.23
N ILE A 99 1.25 -16.00 -13.40
CA ILE A 99 0.14 -15.09 -13.07
C ILE A 99 -0.25 -14.26 -14.30
N ALA A 100 0.72 -13.75 -15.07
CA ALA A 100 0.46 -12.99 -16.29
C ALA A 100 -0.24 -13.83 -17.36
N GLU A 101 0.15 -15.10 -17.52
CA GLU A 101 -0.50 -16.05 -18.43
C GLU A 101 -1.94 -16.34 -17.99
N ARG A 102 -2.16 -16.62 -16.70
CA ARG A 102 -3.49 -16.82 -16.12
C ARG A 102 -4.39 -15.59 -16.29
N ALA A 103 -3.86 -14.39 -16.03
CA ALA A 103 -4.59 -13.14 -16.21
C ALA A 103 -5.12 -12.99 -17.64
N LYS A 104 -4.26 -13.25 -18.63
CA LYS A 104 -4.60 -13.14 -20.04
C LYS A 104 -5.58 -14.24 -20.49
N ASN A 105 -5.33 -15.49 -20.12
CA ASN A 105 -6.03 -16.65 -20.69
C ASN A 105 -7.34 -16.99 -19.95
N GLU A 106 -7.43 -16.68 -18.66
CA GLU A 106 -8.58 -17.09 -17.80
C GLU A 106 -9.38 -15.91 -17.27
N LEU A 107 -8.73 -14.79 -16.92
CA LEU A 107 -9.38 -13.68 -16.21
C LEU A 107 -9.80 -12.53 -17.13
N GLY A 108 -9.24 -12.45 -18.34
CA GLY A 108 -9.45 -11.31 -19.25
C GLY A 108 -8.83 -10.01 -18.74
N THR A 109 -7.81 -10.11 -17.87
CA THR A 109 -7.04 -8.98 -17.33
C THR A 109 -5.60 -9.03 -17.85
N SER A 110 -4.77 -8.05 -17.48
CA SER A 110 -3.37 -8.02 -17.91
C SER A 110 -2.43 -7.57 -16.80
N LEU A 111 -1.26 -8.22 -16.76
CA LEU A 111 -0.16 -7.90 -15.86
C LEU A 111 1.06 -7.50 -16.70
N SER A 112 1.49 -6.25 -16.61
CA SER A 112 2.66 -5.75 -17.34
C SER A 112 3.82 -5.44 -16.39
N TYR A 113 5.03 -5.86 -16.74
CA TYR A 113 6.23 -5.60 -15.94
C TYR A 113 6.98 -4.36 -16.45
N HIS A 114 7.30 -3.43 -15.55
CA HIS A 114 8.20 -2.32 -15.81
C HIS A 114 9.35 -2.37 -14.83
N ARG A 115 10.56 -2.51 -15.39
CA ARG A 115 11.77 -2.48 -14.60
C ARG A 115 12.11 -1.05 -14.19
N ILE A 116 12.02 -0.76 -12.90
CA ILE A 116 12.36 0.54 -12.35
C ILE A 116 12.72 0.49 -10.86
N ASP A 117 13.72 1.28 -10.48
CA ASP A 117 13.99 1.60 -9.08
C ASP A 117 13.15 2.81 -8.66
N VAL A 118 12.37 2.69 -7.59
CA VAL A 118 11.50 3.78 -7.08
C VAL A 118 12.27 5.04 -6.65
N ARG A 119 13.60 4.97 -6.55
CA ARG A 119 14.48 6.12 -6.30
C ARG A 119 14.79 6.93 -7.57
N ASP A 120 14.57 6.36 -8.76
CA ASP A 120 14.68 7.08 -10.03
C ASP A 120 13.35 7.79 -10.34
N VAL A 121 13.19 8.97 -9.74
CA VAL A 121 11.94 9.74 -9.79
C VAL A 121 11.59 10.20 -11.21
N GLU A 122 12.58 10.53 -12.04
CA GLU A 122 12.36 10.99 -13.41
C GLU A 122 11.78 9.86 -14.27
N SER A 123 12.42 8.69 -14.24
CA SER A 123 11.94 7.52 -14.97
C SER A 123 10.58 7.04 -14.43
N LEU A 124 10.37 7.15 -13.10
CA LEU A 124 9.11 6.76 -12.45
C LEU A 124 7.94 7.62 -12.91
N ASN A 125 8.15 8.94 -12.98
CA ASN A 125 7.15 9.86 -13.50
C ASN A 125 6.83 9.56 -14.97
N SER A 126 7.85 9.32 -15.80
CA SER A 126 7.66 9.01 -17.22
C SER A 126 6.85 7.72 -17.41
N ILE A 127 7.25 6.63 -16.74
CA ILE A 127 6.57 5.33 -16.86
C ILE A 127 5.11 5.42 -16.42
N VAL A 128 4.84 6.04 -15.26
CA VAL A 128 3.48 6.17 -14.73
C VAL A 128 2.62 7.05 -15.65
N GLU A 129 3.19 8.12 -16.21
CA GLU A 129 2.48 8.95 -17.19
C GLU A 129 2.17 8.16 -18.48
N ASP A 130 3.11 7.38 -19.00
CA ASP A 130 2.92 6.58 -20.21
C ASP A 130 1.85 5.49 -20.00
N ILE A 131 1.82 4.85 -18.83
CA ILE A 131 0.77 3.91 -18.43
C ILE A 131 -0.59 4.63 -18.44
N ALA A 132 -0.70 5.76 -17.75
CA ALA A 132 -1.96 6.48 -17.64
C ALA A 132 -2.45 7.01 -19.01
N LYS A 133 -1.53 7.48 -19.88
CA LYS A 133 -1.84 7.87 -21.27
C LYS A 133 -2.34 6.69 -22.09
N LYS A 134 -1.66 5.54 -22.01
CA LYS A 134 -2.02 4.33 -22.75
C LYS A 134 -3.42 3.83 -22.39
N GLU A 135 -3.74 3.81 -21.10
CA GLU A 135 -5.03 3.32 -20.61
C GLU A 135 -6.13 4.39 -20.57
N GLY A 136 -5.75 5.67 -20.71
CA GLY A 136 -6.65 6.82 -20.61
C GLY A 136 -7.19 7.08 -19.20
N ARG A 137 -6.57 6.48 -18.17
CA ARG A 137 -6.98 6.59 -16.75
C ARG A 137 -5.89 6.08 -15.81
N MET A 138 -6.05 6.38 -14.52
CA MET A 138 -5.27 5.78 -13.42
C MET A 138 -6.15 5.70 -12.18
N ASP A 139 -6.34 4.50 -11.60
CA ASP A 139 -7.34 4.28 -10.55
C ASP A 139 -6.76 3.88 -9.20
N GLY A 140 -5.56 3.28 -9.18
CA GLY A 140 -5.00 2.84 -7.92
C GLY A 140 -3.49 2.65 -7.89
N LEU A 141 -2.98 2.58 -6.65
CA LEU A 141 -1.61 2.19 -6.36
C LEU A 141 -1.58 1.29 -5.13
N ILE A 142 -0.74 0.24 -5.19
CA ILE A 142 -0.18 -0.40 -4.01
C ILE A 142 1.33 -0.13 -3.98
N ALA A 143 1.78 0.65 -2.99
CA ALA A 143 3.19 0.96 -2.80
C ALA A 143 3.87 -0.09 -1.89
N ALA A 144 4.25 -1.24 -2.46
CA ALA A 144 4.85 -2.35 -1.72
C ALA A 144 6.38 -2.46 -1.83
N ALA A 145 7.03 -1.65 -2.68
CA ALA A 145 8.49 -1.62 -2.75
C ALA A 145 9.10 -1.20 -1.39
N GLY A 146 10.03 -2.01 -0.89
CA GLY A 146 10.68 -1.75 0.38
C GLY A 146 11.88 -2.66 0.62
N ILE A 147 12.77 -2.21 1.50
CA ILE A 147 13.91 -2.98 1.99
C ILE A 147 13.88 -3.06 3.52
N GLN A 148 14.58 -4.05 4.06
CA GLN A 148 14.75 -4.25 5.50
C GLN A 148 16.18 -4.73 5.74
N GLN A 149 16.74 -4.30 6.86
CA GLN A 149 18.08 -4.66 7.32
C GLN A 149 18.03 -4.75 8.84
N GLU A 150 18.55 -5.85 9.38
CA GLU A 150 18.76 -6.03 10.82
C GLU A 150 20.19 -5.60 11.16
N THR A 151 20.33 -4.60 12.03
CA THR A 151 21.63 -4.06 12.45
C THR A 151 21.46 -3.41 13.83
N PRO A 152 22.37 -3.67 14.79
CA PRO A 152 22.37 -2.95 16.06
C PRO A 152 22.40 -1.44 15.87
N ALA A 153 21.69 -0.70 16.73
CA ALA A 153 21.59 0.75 16.62
C ALA A 153 22.97 1.45 16.61
N LEU A 154 23.93 0.92 17.37
CA LEU A 154 25.30 1.42 17.47
C LEU A 154 26.18 1.10 16.25
N GLU A 155 25.72 0.21 15.36
CA GLU A 155 26.48 -0.29 14.21
C GLU A 155 25.94 0.21 12.87
N TYR A 156 24.81 0.92 12.86
CA TYR A 156 24.29 1.51 11.64
C TYR A 156 25.26 2.56 11.08
N SER A 157 25.60 2.41 9.80
CA SER A 157 26.21 3.50 9.05
C SER A 157 25.14 4.49 8.59
N ALA A 158 25.51 5.77 8.44
CA ALA A 158 24.62 6.77 7.86
C ALA A 158 24.14 6.34 6.46
N LYS A 159 25.00 5.70 5.67
CA LYS A 159 24.69 5.19 4.34
C LYS A 159 23.56 4.15 4.36
N ASP A 160 23.54 3.25 5.35
CA ASP A 160 22.50 2.23 5.47
C ASP A 160 21.16 2.86 5.85
N VAL A 161 21.18 3.86 6.74
CA VAL A 161 19.99 4.63 7.11
C VAL A 161 19.45 5.43 5.92
N ASP A 162 20.33 6.13 5.18
CA ASP A 162 19.96 6.88 3.99
C ASP A 162 19.36 5.96 2.91
N LEU A 163 19.96 4.79 2.70
CA LEU A 163 19.43 3.81 1.76
C LEU A 163 18.03 3.33 2.20
N MET A 164 17.85 2.99 3.48
CA MET A 164 16.56 2.57 4.04
C MET A 164 15.49 3.63 3.82
N MET A 165 15.78 4.89 4.17
CA MET A 165 14.84 6.00 4.05
C MET A 165 14.56 6.34 2.58
N SER A 166 15.57 6.31 1.72
CA SER A 166 15.43 6.59 0.29
C SER A 166 14.46 5.64 -0.41
N VAL A 167 14.45 4.35 -0.03
CA VAL A 167 13.53 3.37 -0.60
C VAL A 167 12.18 3.41 0.12
N ASN A 168 12.18 3.26 1.44
CA ASN A 168 10.95 3.01 2.21
C ASN A 168 10.11 4.27 2.45
N VAL A 169 10.69 5.47 2.35
CA VAL A 169 9.98 6.73 2.56
C VAL A 169 9.93 7.53 1.28
N THR A 170 11.10 7.92 0.75
CA THR A 170 11.15 8.73 -0.49
C THR A 170 10.58 7.97 -1.67
N GLY A 171 10.98 6.72 -1.88
CA GLY A 171 10.46 5.88 -2.97
C GLY A 171 8.95 5.67 -2.88
N VAL A 172 8.42 5.41 -1.68
CA VAL A 172 6.97 5.29 -1.44
C VAL A 172 6.25 6.59 -1.78
N PHE A 173 6.74 7.73 -1.27
CA PHE A 173 6.12 9.03 -1.52
C PHE A 173 6.15 9.40 -3.01
N MET A 174 7.30 9.25 -3.67
CA MET A 174 7.44 9.61 -5.08
C MET A 174 6.58 8.71 -5.99
N THR A 175 6.43 7.43 -5.64
CA THR A 175 5.51 6.52 -6.35
C THR A 175 4.05 6.95 -6.16
N ALA A 176 3.64 7.25 -4.93
CA ALA A 176 2.31 7.76 -4.64
C ALA A 176 2.02 9.07 -5.37
N GLN A 177 2.97 10.00 -5.36
CA GLN A 177 2.85 11.28 -6.04
C GLN A 177 2.74 11.12 -7.56
N ALA A 178 3.56 10.26 -8.17
CA ALA A 178 3.52 10.01 -9.62
C ALA A 178 2.13 9.52 -10.06
N VAL A 179 1.54 8.58 -9.30
CA VAL A 179 0.19 8.06 -9.56
C VAL A 179 -0.88 9.11 -9.28
N ALA A 180 -0.82 9.80 -8.15
CA ALA A 180 -1.78 10.84 -7.76
C ALA A 180 -1.84 11.96 -8.80
N LYS A 181 -0.70 12.39 -9.35
CA LYS A 181 -0.66 13.37 -10.44
C LYS A 181 -1.48 12.93 -11.66
N GLN A 182 -1.46 11.64 -12.00
CA GLN A 182 -2.27 11.12 -13.10
C GLN A 182 -3.75 11.02 -12.70
N MET A 183 -4.08 10.56 -11.49
CA MET A 183 -5.46 10.57 -10.98
C MET A 183 -6.08 11.97 -11.04
N VAL A 184 -5.35 12.99 -10.62
CA VAL A 184 -5.77 14.41 -10.72
C VAL A 184 -5.94 14.83 -12.17
N LYS A 185 -4.97 14.51 -13.05
CA LYS A 185 -5.00 14.87 -14.48
C LYS A 185 -6.21 14.28 -15.22
N PHE A 186 -6.60 13.05 -14.91
CA PHE A 186 -7.75 12.37 -15.53
C PHE A 186 -9.07 12.61 -14.78
N GLY A 187 -9.03 13.13 -13.56
CA GLY A 187 -10.21 13.57 -12.80
C GLY A 187 -11.13 12.44 -12.33
N ASN A 188 -10.65 11.18 -12.33
CA ASN A 188 -11.46 10.01 -12.00
C ASN A 188 -11.37 9.56 -10.53
N GLY A 189 -10.69 10.35 -9.67
CA GLY A 189 -10.36 9.96 -8.30
C GLY A 189 -9.44 8.73 -8.24
N GLY A 190 -9.38 8.06 -7.09
CA GLY A 190 -8.65 6.81 -6.97
C GLY A 190 -8.37 6.35 -5.55
N SER A 191 -7.60 5.27 -5.42
CA SER A 191 -7.19 4.74 -4.12
C SER A 191 -5.71 4.35 -4.09
N ILE A 192 -4.99 4.84 -3.08
CA ILE A 192 -3.59 4.57 -2.85
C ILE A 192 -3.44 3.80 -1.54
N VAL A 193 -2.73 2.68 -1.59
CA VAL A 193 -2.45 1.82 -0.44
C VAL A 193 -0.94 1.76 -0.23
N LEU A 194 -0.47 2.23 0.91
CA LEU A 194 0.94 2.17 1.28
C LEU A 194 1.21 0.96 2.17
N ILE A 195 2.24 0.16 1.86
CA ILE A 195 2.62 -0.95 2.71
C ILE A 195 3.52 -0.44 3.85
N ALA A 196 2.93 -0.26 5.01
CA ALA A 196 3.61 0.08 6.25
C ALA A 196 4.12 -1.19 6.95
N SER A 197 3.98 -1.30 8.27
CA SER A 197 4.31 -2.48 9.08
C SER A 197 3.81 -2.28 10.50
N MET A 198 3.54 -3.37 11.23
CA MET A 198 3.44 -3.31 12.71
C MET A 198 4.65 -2.60 13.34
N SER A 199 5.83 -2.75 12.74
CA SER A 199 7.08 -2.12 13.18
C SER A 199 7.06 -0.59 13.11
N GLY A 200 6.06 -0.01 12.43
CA GLY A 200 5.82 1.43 12.41
C GLY A 200 5.05 1.96 13.62
N THR A 201 4.38 1.09 14.38
CA THR A 201 3.64 1.45 15.59
C THR A 201 4.31 0.92 16.87
N ILE A 202 5.09 -0.15 16.77
CA ILE A 202 5.74 -0.79 17.92
C ILE A 202 7.24 -1.06 17.68
N ALA A 203 7.97 -1.23 18.77
CA ALA A 203 9.30 -1.82 18.74
C ALA A 203 9.18 -3.35 18.87
N ASN A 204 9.67 -4.08 17.87
CA ASN A 204 9.55 -5.54 17.83
C ASN A 204 10.55 -6.21 18.77
N ARG A 205 10.05 -7.08 19.65
CA ARG A 205 10.92 -7.84 20.55
C ARG A 205 11.73 -8.87 19.75
N GLY A 206 13.05 -8.70 19.74
CA GLY A 206 13.99 -9.61 19.07
C GLY A 206 14.25 -9.31 17.59
N LEU A 207 13.75 -8.18 17.06
CA LEU A 207 14.11 -7.71 15.72
C LEU A 207 14.79 -6.33 15.83
N ILE A 208 16.11 -6.32 15.66
CA ILE A 208 16.93 -5.12 15.86
C ILE A 208 17.05 -4.35 14.54
N CYS A 209 16.06 -3.50 14.24
CA CYS A 209 16.03 -2.73 13.00
C CYS A 209 15.44 -1.31 13.17
N PRO A 210 16.05 -0.44 14.01
CA PRO A 210 15.54 0.91 14.30
C PRO A 210 15.30 1.76 13.04
N ALA A 211 16.20 1.74 12.05
CA ALA A 211 16.03 2.51 10.83
C ALA A 211 14.82 2.04 10.00
N TYR A 212 14.57 0.73 9.95
CA TYR A 212 13.40 0.17 9.29
C TYR A 212 12.11 0.58 10.03
N ASN A 213 12.07 0.43 11.35
CA ASN A 213 10.91 0.80 12.17
C ASN A 213 10.56 2.28 11.98
N ALA A 214 11.56 3.16 12.09
CA ALA A 214 11.40 4.59 11.84
C ALA A 214 10.86 4.88 10.43
N SER A 215 11.38 4.20 9.40
CA SER A 215 10.89 4.35 8.02
C SER A 215 9.41 3.94 7.88
N LYS A 216 8.97 2.89 8.58
CA LYS A 216 7.58 2.44 8.55
C LYS A 216 6.65 3.33 9.37
N SER A 217 7.11 3.91 10.48
CA SER A 217 6.40 4.98 11.18
C SER A 217 6.22 6.21 10.29
N ALA A 218 7.25 6.57 9.52
CA ALA A 218 7.16 7.67 8.55
C ALA A 218 6.11 7.40 7.46
N VAL A 219 6.01 6.17 6.95
CA VAL A 219 4.95 5.79 5.98
C VAL A 219 3.55 5.92 6.59
N LEU A 220 3.35 5.54 7.85
CA LEU A 220 2.06 5.72 8.54
C LEU A 220 1.67 7.19 8.64
N GLN A 221 2.61 8.07 8.99
CA GLN A 221 2.36 9.51 9.03
C GLN A 221 2.17 10.10 7.64
N LEU A 222 2.95 9.66 6.67
CA LEU A 222 2.84 10.10 5.29
C LEU A 222 1.42 9.83 4.76
N ALA A 223 0.85 8.64 5.02
CA ALA A 223 -0.52 8.33 4.63
C ALA A 223 -1.55 9.35 5.15
N ARG A 224 -1.43 9.78 6.42
CA ARG A 224 -2.29 10.82 7.01
C ARG A 224 -2.27 12.12 6.23
N ASN A 225 -1.06 12.61 5.96
CA ASN A 225 -0.89 13.86 5.24
C ASN A 225 -1.39 13.76 3.79
N LEU A 226 -1.05 12.68 3.09
CA LEU A 226 -1.49 12.48 1.71
C LEU A 226 -3.00 12.32 1.59
N ALA A 227 -3.65 11.63 2.55
CA ALA A 227 -5.11 11.54 2.60
C ALA A 227 -5.76 12.91 2.83
N SER A 228 -5.22 13.71 3.75
CA SER A 228 -5.71 15.06 4.03
C SER A 228 -5.58 15.98 2.82
N GLU A 229 -4.47 15.92 2.09
CA GLU A 229 -4.20 16.79 0.95
C GLU A 229 -4.93 16.33 -0.32
N TRP A 230 -5.00 15.03 -0.60
CA TRP A 230 -5.55 14.53 -1.87
C TRP A 230 -7.03 14.16 -1.81
N GLY A 231 -7.64 14.19 -0.62
CA GLY A 231 -9.09 14.01 -0.47
C GLY A 231 -9.92 15.01 -1.28
N GLU A 232 -9.38 16.20 -1.57
CA GLU A 232 -10.03 17.17 -2.46
C GLU A 232 -10.20 16.69 -3.90
N HIS A 233 -9.36 15.76 -4.34
CA HIS A 233 -9.38 15.16 -5.66
C HIS A 233 -10.09 13.80 -5.69
N ASN A 234 -10.83 13.45 -4.62
CA ASN A 234 -11.45 12.13 -4.45
C ASN A 234 -10.43 10.98 -4.52
N ILE A 235 -9.22 11.23 -4.00
CA ILE A 235 -8.16 10.23 -3.86
C ILE A 235 -8.09 9.81 -2.40
N ARG A 236 -8.29 8.52 -2.16
CA ARG A 236 -8.17 7.91 -0.83
C ARG A 236 -6.75 7.43 -0.61
N VAL A 237 -6.22 7.62 0.60
CA VAL A 237 -4.91 7.07 0.97
C VAL A 237 -5.04 6.29 2.26
N ASN A 238 -4.62 5.02 2.24
CA ASN A 238 -4.69 4.10 3.37
C ASN A 238 -3.39 3.31 3.51
N THR A 239 -3.26 2.58 4.62
CA THR A 239 -2.11 1.69 4.84
C THR A 239 -2.54 0.27 5.15
N ILE A 240 -1.74 -0.69 4.67
CA ILE A 240 -1.74 -2.05 5.19
C ILE A 240 -0.47 -2.17 6.04
N SER A 241 -0.62 -2.64 7.29
CA SER A 241 0.49 -2.84 8.21
C SER A 241 0.64 -4.32 8.52
N PRO A 242 1.41 -5.09 7.74
CA PRO A 242 1.61 -6.49 8.04
C PRO A 242 2.40 -6.72 9.33
N GLY A 243 2.09 -7.85 9.97
CA GLY A 243 2.93 -8.44 11.00
C GLY A 243 4.08 -9.25 10.40
N TYR A 244 4.48 -10.34 11.07
CA TYR A 244 5.43 -11.29 10.49
C TYR A 244 4.75 -12.09 9.37
N ILE A 245 5.24 -11.90 8.14
CA ILE A 245 4.81 -12.65 6.95
C ILE A 245 5.89 -13.69 6.61
N VAL A 246 5.50 -14.94 6.40
CA VAL A 246 6.38 -15.96 5.84
C VAL A 246 6.56 -15.68 4.35
N THR A 247 7.61 -14.94 4.02
CA THR A 247 8.07 -14.74 2.64
C THR A 247 9.33 -15.56 2.40
N ALA A 248 9.76 -15.69 1.14
CA ALA A 248 11.05 -16.31 0.82
C ALA A 248 12.22 -15.70 1.62
N MET A 249 12.19 -14.39 1.88
CA MET A 249 13.19 -13.71 2.71
C MET A 249 13.18 -14.20 4.16
N VAL A 250 12.00 -14.42 4.73
CA VAL A 250 11.83 -14.88 6.10
C VAL A 250 12.15 -16.37 6.24
N GLU A 251 11.85 -17.20 5.24
CA GLU A 251 12.28 -18.60 5.22
C GLU A 251 13.81 -18.72 5.20
N GLU A 252 14.52 -17.88 4.42
CA GLU A 252 15.99 -17.82 4.46
C GLU A 252 16.52 -17.37 5.83
N LEU A 253 15.80 -16.47 6.51
CA LEU A 253 16.15 -16.05 7.86
C LEU A 253 15.98 -17.19 8.87
N PHE A 254 14.93 -18.00 8.76
CA PHE A 254 14.74 -19.18 9.62
C PHE A 254 15.82 -20.25 9.43
N LYS A 255 16.45 -20.33 8.26
CA LYS A 255 17.61 -21.20 8.07
C LYS A 255 18.82 -20.73 8.88
N LYS A 256 18.99 -19.41 9.05
CA LYS A 256 20.09 -18.81 9.82
C LYS A 256 19.79 -18.76 11.31
N PHE A 257 18.53 -18.56 11.68
CA PHE A 257 18.04 -18.37 13.04
C PHE A 257 16.78 -19.23 13.28
N PRO A 258 16.92 -20.57 13.41
CA PRO A 258 15.79 -21.50 13.50
C PRO A 258 14.85 -21.23 14.68
N GLU A 259 15.37 -20.71 15.78
CA GLU A 259 14.61 -20.36 16.98
C GLU A 259 13.50 -19.32 16.70
N ARG A 260 13.69 -18.46 15.71
CA ARG A 260 12.69 -17.45 15.32
C ARG A 260 11.43 -18.09 14.75
N ARG A 261 11.54 -19.28 14.13
CA ARG A 261 10.39 -20.04 13.61
C ARG A 261 9.45 -20.50 14.73
N THR A 262 9.97 -20.67 15.94
CA THR A 262 9.18 -21.06 17.12
C THR A 262 8.81 -19.89 18.02
N GLU A 263 9.65 -18.86 18.13
CA GLU A 263 9.42 -17.73 19.04
C GLU A 263 8.49 -16.66 18.46
N TRP A 264 8.62 -16.31 17.17
CA TRP A 264 7.78 -15.28 16.56
C TRP A 264 6.29 -15.62 16.55
N PRO A 265 5.85 -16.88 16.28
CA PRO A 265 4.46 -17.26 16.41
C PRO A 265 3.86 -16.95 17.79
N LYS A 266 4.61 -17.14 18.88
CA LYS A 266 4.15 -16.94 20.26
C LYS A 266 3.87 -15.47 20.60
N GLN A 267 4.41 -14.55 19.82
CA GLN A 267 4.15 -13.11 19.96
C GLN A 267 2.87 -12.68 19.23
N ASN A 268 2.26 -13.59 18.44
CA ASN A 268 1.01 -13.35 17.73
C ASN A 268 -0.16 -14.01 18.49
N MET A 269 -1.30 -13.32 18.66
CA MET A 269 -2.48 -13.91 19.31
C MET A 269 -3.01 -15.16 18.58
N LEU A 270 -2.77 -15.28 17.27
CA LEU A 270 -3.13 -16.48 16.50
C LEU A 270 -2.10 -17.61 16.61
N ASN A 271 -1.01 -17.43 17.38
CA ASN A 271 0.07 -18.39 17.57
C ASN A 271 0.68 -18.93 16.27
N ARG A 272 0.69 -18.11 15.21
CA ARG A 272 1.26 -18.44 13.91
C ARG A 272 1.75 -17.17 13.20
N LEU A 273 2.56 -17.38 12.17
CA LEU A 273 2.94 -16.32 11.24
C LEU A 273 1.88 -16.20 10.13
N SER A 274 1.80 -15.01 9.56
CA SER A 274 0.90 -14.76 8.43
C SER A 274 1.53 -15.20 7.11
N LEU A 275 0.70 -15.50 6.11
CA LEU A 275 1.12 -15.75 4.74
C LEU A 275 0.78 -14.56 3.83
N PRO A 276 1.51 -14.33 2.72
CA PRO A 276 1.19 -13.25 1.78
C PRO A 276 -0.27 -13.27 1.29
N GLU A 277 -0.85 -14.45 1.12
CA GLU A 277 -2.20 -14.66 0.59
C GLU A 277 -3.28 -14.09 1.51
N GLU A 278 -2.99 -13.96 2.81
CA GLU A 278 -3.93 -13.42 3.79
C GLU A 278 -4.13 -11.91 3.65
N TYR A 279 -3.30 -11.24 2.86
CA TYR A 279 -3.38 -9.80 2.59
C TYR A 279 -4.07 -9.47 1.25
N ARG A 280 -4.48 -10.49 0.48
CA ARG A 280 -5.17 -10.33 -0.81
C ARG A 280 -6.48 -9.58 -0.67
N GLY A 281 -7.33 -10.02 0.25
CA GLY A 281 -8.65 -9.42 0.47
C GLY A 281 -8.56 -7.95 0.92
N ALA A 282 -7.62 -7.64 1.81
CA ALA A 282 -7.40 -6.27 2.27
C ALA A 282 -6.92 -5.35 1.14
N ALA A 283 -6.07 -5.84 0.23
CA ALA A 283 -5.63 -5.09 -0.94
C ALA A 283 -6.80 -4.75 -1.86
N VAL A 284 -7.63 -5.74 -2.23
CA VAL A 284 -8.81 -5.51 -3.08
C VAL A 284 -9.80 -4.58 -2.39
N PHE A 285 -10.08 -4.79 -1.10
CA PHE A 285 -10.97 -3.94 -0.31
C PHE A 285 -10.54 -2.48 -0.35
N LEU A 286 -9.28 -2.19 -0.04
CA LEU A 286 -8.79 -0.81 0.04
C LEU A 286 -8.70 -0.14 -1.33
N VAL A 287 -8.40 -0.88 -2.39
CA VAL A 287 -8.35 -0.34 -3.76
C VAL A 287 -9.75 -0.10 -4.33
N SER A 288 -10.73 -0.93 -3.96
CA SER A 288 -12.10 -0.91 -4.51
C SER A 288 -13.05 0.09 -3.82
N ASP A 289 -14.24 0.24 -4.38
CA ASP A 289 -15.30 1.12 -3.86
C ASP A 289 -15.94 0.58 -2.56
N ALA A 290 -15.64 -0.67 -2.19
CA ALA A 290 -15.99 -1.26 -0.91
C ALA A 290 -15.46 -0.47 0.29
N SER A 291 -14.40 0.32 0.08
CA SER A 291 -13.79 1.21 1.07
C SER A 291 -13.95 2.69 0.70
N SER A 292 -15.00 3.05 -0.05
CA SER A 292 -15.22 4.40 -0.62
C SER A 292 -15.24 5.54 0.41
N PHE A 293 -15.59 5.29 1.67
CA PHE A 293 -15.52 6.28 2.74
C PHE A 293 -14.23 6.22 3.57
N MET A 294 -13.35 5.25 3.30
CA MET A 294 -12.15 5.00 4.09
C MET A 294 -10.96 5.72 3.45
N THR A 295 -10.51 6.75 4.14
CA THR A 295 -9.24 7.43 3.89
C THR A 295 -8.66 7.78 5.26
N ASP A 296 -7.38 7.51 5.45
CA ASP A 296 -6.60 7.75 6.68
C ASP A 296 -7.01 6.99 7.97
N LEU A 297 -8.30 6.76 8.19
CA LEU A 297 -8.82 6.21 9.45
C LEU A 297 -8.53 4.71 9.61
N TRP A 298 -8.28 3.98 8.52
CA TRP A 298 -7.99 2.55 8.58
C TRP A 298 -6.50 2.27 8.42
N GLN A 299 -5.84 2.12 9.56
CA GLN A 299 -4.74 1.16 9.65
C GLN A 299 -5.39 -0.21 9.71
N ALA A 300 -5.07 -1.10 8.78
CA ALA A 300 -5.37 -2.51 8.97
C ALA A 300 -4.24 -3.12 9.81
N PRO A 301 -4.31 -3.19 11.16
CA PRO A 301 -3.43 -4.08 11.88
C PRO A 301 -3.89 -5.50 11.57
N ILE A 302 -3.37 -6.08 10.48
CA ILE A 302 -3.51 -7.52 10.23
C ILE A 302 -2.36 -8.21 10.99
N PHE A 303 -2.32 -7.94 12.29
CA PHE A 303 -1.42 -8.54 13.26
C PHE A 303 -2.09 -8.45 14.61
N ALA A 304 -1.98 -9.52 15.38
CA ALA A 304 -2.51 -9.57 16.72
C ALA A 304 -1.31 -9.61 17.67
N TRP A 305 -0.89 -8.46 18.19
CA TRP A 305 0.26 -8.39 19.12
C TRP A 305 -0.25 -8.46 20.56
N MET A 306 0.37 -9.28 21.40
CA MET A 306 0.08 -9.26 22.84
C MET A 306 0.64 -7.96 23.44
N GLU A 307 -0.23 -7.01 23.78
CA GLU A 307 0.13 -5.99 24.77
C GLU A 307 0.31 -6.71 26.12
N ASP A 308 1.39 -6.36 26.84
CA ASP A 308 1.80 -7.03 28.09
C ASP A 308 0.60 -7.33 29.00
N MET A 309 0.33 -8.62 29.22
CA MET A 309 -0.50 -9.02 30.36
C MET A 309 0.25 -8.58 31.62
N PRO A 310 -0.40 -7.89 32.58
CA PRO A 310 0.24 -7.63 33.86
C PRO A 310 0.64 -8.98 34.45
N HIS A 311 1.92 -9.13 34.76
CA HIS A 311 2.43 -10.28 35.49
C HIS A 311 1.56 -10.48 36.73
N GLY A 312 0.75 -11.53 36.71
CA GLY A 312 0.05 -12.02 37.88
C GLY A 312 1.10 -12.39 38.92
N LYS A 313 1.37 -11.46 39.84
CA LYS A 313 1.75 -11.82 41.20
C LYS A 313 0.51 -12.39 41.83
N GLU A 314 0.45 -13.72 41.90
CA GLU A 314 -0.08 -14.46 43.04
C GLU A 314 0.05 -15.96 42.73
N VAL A 315 1.10 -16.55 43.28
CA VAL A 315 1.06 -17.95 43.70
C VAL A 315 1.56 -17.94 45.14
N ILE A 316 0.68 -18.39 46.03
CA ILE A 316 0.94 -18.69 47.44
C ILE A 316 2.01 -19.79 47.52
#